data_AF-A0ABC9SD10-F1
#
_entry.id   AF-A0ABC9SD10-F1
#
_cell.length_a   1.000
_cell.length_b   1.000
_cell.length_c   1.000
_cell.angle_alpha   90.00
_cell.angle_beta   90.00
_cell.angle_gamma   90.00
#
_symmetry.space_group_name_H-M   'P 1'
#
loop_
_entity.id
_entity.type
_entity.pdbx_description
1 polymer ?
#
loop_
_entity_poly.entity_id
_entity_poly.type
_entity_poly.pdbx_seq_one_letter_code
_entity_poly.pdbx_strand_id
1 'polypeptide(L)' 'MEVSADLISQVTDSVMETVIEWQNRSLDKVYPILIMDALIVKVRNGNHVVNKAFYLALELVPKPRMLELLRECSNDTIH' A
#
# COMPACT_ATOMS: atom_id res chain seq x y z
N MET A 1 -30.27 -6.27 -11.55
CA MET A 1 -29.82 -5.99 -10.17
C MET A 1 -29.05 -4.68 -10.24
N GLU A 2 -29.72 -3.56 -9.98
CA GLU A 2 -29.04 -2.28 -9.89
C GLU A 2 -28.40 -2.18 -8.51
N VAL A 3 -27.08 -2.10 -8.46
CA VAL A 3 -26.36 -1.78 -7.24
C VAL A 3 -26.37 -0.26 -7.11
N SER A 4 -27.07 0.27 -6.11
CA SER A 4 -27.17 1.73 -5.92
C SER A 4 -25.80 2.30 -5.53
N ALA A 5 -25.52 3.53 -5.96
CA ALA A 5 -24.31 4.25 -5.59
C ALA A 5 -24.15 4.37 -4.06
N ASP A 6 -25.28 4.48 -3.33
CA ASP A 6 -25.31 4.55 -1.87
C ASP A 6 -24.84 3.24 -1.22
N LEU A 7 -25.21 2.08 -1.80
CA LEU A 7 -24.76 0.79 -1.31
C LEU A 7 -23.25 0.60 -1.55
N ILE A 8 -22.74 1.07 -2.70
CA ILE A 8 -21.30 1.06 -3.00
C ILE A 8 -20.54 2.00 -2.05
N SER A 9 -21.11 3.17 -1.73
CA SER A 9 -20.52 4.11 -0.77
C SER A 9 -20.44 3.51 0.63
N GLN A 10 -21.53 2.91 1.12
CA GLN A 10 -21.56 2.29 2.46
C GLN A 10 -20.55 1.15 2.60
N VAL A 11 -20.41 0.32 1.56
CA VAL A 11 -19.40 -0.75 1.55
C VAL A 11 -17.99 -0.15 1.53
N THR A 12 -17.77 0.94 0.80
CA THR A 12 -16.47 1.64 0.75
C THR A 12 -16.12 2.24 2.12
N ASP A 13 -17.10 2.82 2.81
CA ASP A 13 -16.93 3.40 4.15
C ASP A 13 -16.55 2.33 5.18
N SER A 14 -17.04 1.10 5.03
CA SER A 14 -16.71 -0.01 5.94
C SER A 14 -15.23 -0.42 5.94
N VAL A 15 -14.48 -0.09 4.88
CA VAL A 15 -13.05 -0.41 4.76
C VAL A 15 -12.17 0.67 5.41
N MET A 16 -12.76 1.80 5.83
CA MET A 16 -12.01 2.95 6.34
C MET A 16 -11.20 2.61 7.60
N GLU A 17 -11.72 1.78 8.50
CA GLU A 17 -11.00 1.33 9.69
C GLU A 17 -9.74 0.54 9.31
N THR A 18 -9.87 -0.41 8.38
CA THR A 18 -8.74 -1.20 7.85
C THR A 18 -7.68 -0.31 7.16
N VAL A 19 -8.12 0.74 6.46
CA VAL A 19 -7.21 1.71 5.84
C VAL A 19 -6.40 2.45 6.89
N ILE A 20 -7.04 2.89 7.98
CA ILE A 20 -6.37 3.59 9.09
C ILE A 20 -5.35 2.66 9.76
N GLU A 21 -5.70 1.40 10.00
CA GLU A 21 -4.76 0.41 10.55
C GLU A 21 -3.56 0.19 9.62
N TRP A 22 -3.81 0.04 8.31
CA TRP A 22 -2.74 -0.12 7.32
C TRP A 22 -1.82 1.09 7.23
N GLN A 23 -2.36 2.31 7.38
CA GLN A 23 -1.56 3.54 7.39
C GLN A 23 -0.69 3.67 8.65
N ASN A 24 -1.17 3.20 9.80
CA ASN A 24 -0.47 3.31 11.09
C ASN A 24 0.52 2.17 11.36
N ARG A 25 0.64 1.17 10.48
CA ARG A 25 1.60 0.08 10.65
C ARG A 25 3.02 0.63 10.78
N SER A 26 3.79 0.08 11.73
CA SER A 26 5.19 0.47 11.88
C SER A 26 5.99 0.14 10.62
N LEU A 27 6.80 1.09 10.19
CA LEU A 27 7.73 0.93 9.09
C LEU A 27 9.02 0.27 9.60
N ASP A 28 9.65 -0.55 8.76
CA ASP A 28 10.95 -1.14 9.06
C ASP A 28 12.04 -0.07 9.06
N LYS A 29 13.14 -0.32 9.78
CA LYS A 29 14.19 0.70 10.00
C LYS A 29 14.99 1.04 8.74
N VAL A 30 14.99 0.17 7.72
CA VAL A 30 15.85 0.29 6.54
C VAL A 30 15.06 -0.06 5.28
N TYR A 31 14.99 0.90 4.36
CA TYR A 31 14.39 0.77 3.03
C TYR A 31 15.48 0.99 1.97
N PRO A 32 16.09 -0.08 1.41
CA PRO A 32 17.26 0.05 0.55
C PRO A 32 16.98 0.83 -0.74
N ILE A 33 15.75 0.72 -1.28
CA ILE A 33 15.27 1.51 -2.41
C ILE A 33 13.82 1.92 -2.15
N LEU A 34 13.57 3.23 -2.11
CA LEU A 34 12.24 3.83 -1.94
C LEU A 34 11.84 4.57 -3.22
N ILE A 35 10.69 4.21 -3.78
CA ILE A 35 10.07 4.95 -4.89
C ILE A 35 8.95 5.81 -4.32
N MET A 36 8.92 7.07 -4.73
CA MET A 36 7.82 7.98 -4.45
C MET A 36 7.13 8.38 -5.75
N ASP A 37 5.82 8.20 -5.81
CA ASP A 37 4.98 8.70 -6.90
C ASP A 37 4.01 9.76 -6.37
N ALA A 38 3.65 10.72 -7.22
CA ALA A 38 2.75 11.81 -6.91
C ALA A 38 1.64 11.90 -7.96
N LEU A 39 0.43 11.47 -7.60
CA LEU A 39 -0.74 11.54 -8.46
C LEU A 39 -1.55 12.81 -8.15
N ILE A 40 -1.73 13.68 -9.14
CA ILE A 40 -2.61 14.85 -9.00
C ILE A 40 -4.04 14.46 -9.38
N VAL A 41 -4.95 14.52 -8.41
CA VAL A 41 -6.36 14.18 -8.60
C VAL A 41 -7.23 15.40 -8.30
N LYS A 42 -8.28 15.59 -9.11
CA LYS A 42 -9.32 16.58 -8.85
C LYS A 42 -10.29 16.05 -7.81
N VAL A 43 -10.31 16.68 -6.64
CA VAL A 43 -11.22 16.33 -5.54
C VAL A 43 -12.23 17.44 -5.37
N ARG A 44 -13.52 17.07 -5.26
CA ARG A 44 -14.57 18.02 -4.89
C ARG A 44 -14.54 18.23 -3.39
N ASN A 45 -14.29 19.46 -2.96
CA ASN A 45 -14.36 19.88 -1.56
C ASN A 45 -15.48 20.91 -1.42
N GLY A 46 -16.66 20.46 -0.96
CA GLY A 46 -17.88 21.27 -0.98
C GLY A 46 -18.28 21.68 -2.41
N ASN A 47 -18.32 22.99 -2.66
CA ASN A 47 -18.67 23.56 -3.97
C ASN A 47 -17.47 23.82 -4.90
N HIS A 48 -16.25 23.54 -4.46
CA HIS A 48 -15.06 23.79 -5.27
C HIS A 48 -14.36 22.49 -5.66
N VAL A 49 -13.90 22.40 -6.90
CA VAL A 49 -13.03 21.31 -7.36
C VAL A 49 -11.59 21.78 -7.22
N VAL A 50 -10.80 21.08 -6.40
CA VAL A 50 -9.41 21.41 -6.12
C VAL A 50 -8.50 20.29 -6.57
N ASN A 51 -7.32 20.63 -7.06
CA ASN A 51 -6.28 19.64 -7.33
C ASN A 51 -5.61 19.26 -6.01
N LYS A 52 -5.55 17.97 -5.68
CA LYS A 52 -4.81 17.42 -4.55
C LYS A 52 -3.74 16.45 -5.05
N ALA A 53 -2.58 16.47 -4.41
CA ALA A 53 -1.52 15.49 -4.64
C ALA A 53 -1.68 14.32 -3.68
N PHE A 54 -1.71 13.10 -4.22
CA PHE A 54 -1.65 11.86 -3.48
C PHE A 54 -0.26 11.27 -3.66
N TYR A 55 0.45 11.09 -2.55
CA TYR A 55 1.81 10.54 -2.55
C TYR A 55 1.76 9.06 -2.21
N LEU A 56 2.37 8.23 -3.04
CA LEU A 56 2.55 6.81 -2.79
C LEU A 56 4.03 6.54 -2.53
N ALA A 57 4.33 5.95 -1.37
CA ALA A 57 5.66 5.50 -1.01
C ALA A 57 5.72 3.97 -1.16
N LEU A 58 6.57 3.48 -2.06
CA LEU A 58 6.75 2.06 -2.33
C LEU A 58 8.18 1.64 -2.01
N GLU A 59 8.31 0.65 -1.15
CA GLU A 59 9.57 -0.08 -1.01
C GLU A 59 9.74 -1.03 -2.19
N LEU A 60 10.91 -1.00 -2.82
CA LEU A 60 11.37 -2.13 -3.59
C LEU A 60 12.12 -3.06 -2.66
N VAL A 61 11.51 -4.18 -2.33
CA VAL A 61 12.23 -5.32 -1.76
C VAL A 61 12.90 -6.00 -2.95
N PRO A 62 14.23 -5.87 -3.16
CA PRO A 62 14.90 -6.72 -4.12
C PRO A 62 14.73 -8.17 -3.64
N LYS A 63 13.81 -8.92 -4.27
CA LYS A 63 13.75 -10.36 -4.06
C LYS A 63 15.13 -10.90 -4.42
N PRO A 64 15.87 -11.55 -3.50
CA PRO A 64 17.21 -12.08 -3.80
C PRO A 64 17.17 -13.32 -4.72
N ARG A 65 16.07 -13.54 -5.46
CA ARG A 65 15.67 -14.84 -6.00
C ARG A 65 16.09 -15.09 -7.45
N MET A 66 17.08 -14.36 -7.98
CA MET A 66 17.80 -14.78 -9.21
C MET A 66 19.18 -15.40 -8.92
N LEU A 67 19.63 -15.43 -7.67
CA LEU A 67 20.93 -16.04 -7.29
C LEU A 67 20.83 -17.19 -6.29
N GLU A 68 19.65 -17.78 -6.08
CA GLU A 68 19.53 -19.00 -5.25
C GLU A 68 18.66 -20.05 -5.94
N LEU A 69 19.21 -20.65 -7.00
CA LEU A 69 18.86 -22.01 -7.44
C LEU A 69 19.83 -23.07 -6.91
N LEU A 70 20.72 -22.76 -5.96
CA LEU A 70 21.59 -23.76 -5.35
C LEU A 70 21.86 -23.49 -3.87
N ARG A 71 20.82 -23.60 -3.03
CA ARG A 71 21.00 -24.06 -1.65
C ARG A 71 19.84 -24.96 -1.24
N GLU A 72 19.91 -26.19 -1.72
CA GLU A 72 19.46 -27.34 -0.94
C GLU A 72 20.57 -27.66 0.08
N CYS A 73 20.24 -27.60 1.37
CA CYS A 73 20.28 -28.76 2.25
C CYS A 73 20.11 -28.30 3.69
N SER A 74 18.95 -28.68 4.23
CA SER A 74 18.74 -29.25 5.57
C SER A 74 19.81 -28.96 6.63
N ASN A 75 19.33 -28.35 7.71
CA ASN A 75 19.91 -28.32 9.07
C ASN A 75 21.17 -27.48 9.25
N ASP A 76 21.02 -26.37 9.98
CA ASP A 76 21.63 -26.31 11.30
C ASP A 76 20.87 -25.32 12.19
N THR A 77 20.19 -25.90 13.16
CA THR A 77 19.50 -25.26 14.27
C THR A 77 20.54 -24.97 15.36
N ILE A 78 20.32 -23.86 16.08
CA ILE A 78 20.89 -23.53 17.40
C ILE A 78 22.34 -23.03 17.39
N HIS A 79 22.48 -21.71 17.48
CA HIS A 79 23.18 -21.10 18.61
C HIS A 79 22.59 -19.74 18.97
#